data_AF-A0A936PAP2-F1
#
_entry.id   AF-A0A936PAP2-F1
#
_cell.length_a   1.000
_cell.length_b   1.000
_cell.length_c   1.000
_cell.angle_alpha   90.00
_cell.angle_beta   90.00
_cell.angle_gamma   90.00
#
_symmetry.space_group_name_H-M   'P 1'
#
loop_
_entity.id
_entity.type
_entity.pdbx_description
1 polymer ?
#
loop_
_entity_poly.entity_id
_entity_poly.type
_entity_poly.pdbx_seq_one_letter_code
_entity_poly.pdbx_strand_id
1 'polypeptide(L)'
;MDTKTKDATTPNPAFHDEAANAEFITALGHRVREARARRGMSRKALALSSAVSERYLAQVESGETNPSIMVLRHIAQALGVSLLELIEPQQGSSEYRLIARFLEQLSPSRMEEAMLRLMRDFGSEDASRRRRIALVGLRGAGKSTLGRALSTELGTPFVELNGAIEAEAGMPLNEIFMLYGQPGFRRLERRCLESIVARHEAAVITVGGGIVSEAETFNLLLMNCYTVWVKASPEEHMSRVVAQGDLRPMEGSAEAMEDMRRILVARESLYSKADFTLDTTGRTPEECLKQLRQTVTPAP
;
A
#
# COMPACT_ATOMS: atom_id res chain seq x y z
N MET A 1 34.64 -7.07 -49.14
CA MET A 1 33.27 -7.58 -48.89
C MET A 1 33.24 -8.08 -47.46
N ASP A 2 32.09 -7.92 -46.81
CA ASP A 2 31.72 -8.40 -45.45
C ASP A 2 31.41 -7.31 -44.40
N THR A 3 30.14 -6.91 -44.48
CA THR A 3 29.15 -6.62 -43.42
C THR A 3 29.58 -6.61 -41.94
N LYS A 4 29.21 -5.52 -41.24
CA LYS A 4 28.66 -5.51 -39.86
C LYS A 4 27.89 -4.18 -39.67
N THR A 5 26.60 -4.15 -39.99
CA THR A 5 25.43 -4.38 -39.11
C THR A 5 25.24 -3.26 -38.07
N LYS A 6 24.18 -2.50 -38.31
CA LYS A 6 23.60 -1.39 -37.53
C LYS A 6 23.53 -1.70 -36.03
N ASP A 7 24.00 -0.75 -35.22
CA ASP A 7 23.61 -0.62 -33.81
C ASP A 7 22.10 -0.43 -33.74
N ALA A 8 21.40 -1.48 -33.32
CA ALA A 8 20.03 -1.41 -32.86
C ALA A 8 20.04 -0.76 -31.48
N THR A 9 19.69 0.53 -31.44
CA THR A 9 19.43 1.25 -30.19
C THR A 9 18.26 0.54 -29.50
N THR A 10 18.55 -0.12 -28.39
CA THR A 10 17.56 -0.74 -27.51
C THR A 10 16.57 0.33 -27.03
N PRO A 11 15.25 0.12 -27.15
CA PRO A 11 14.28 1.03 -26.57
C PRO A 11 14.35 0.96 -25.04
N ASN A 12 14.66 2.10 -24.42
CA ASN A 12 14.69 2.31 -22.97
C ASN A 12 13.29 2.03 -22.37
N PRO A 13 13.15 1.18 -21.34
CA PRO A 13 11.83 0.77 -20.85
C PRO A 13 11.21 1.83 -19.93
N ALA A 14 10.03 2.32 -20.35
CA ALA A 14 8.94 2.86 -19.53
C ALA A 14 9.25 4.01 -18.54
N PHE A 15 9.28 5.25 -19.05
CA PHE A 15 9.01 6.46 -18.26
C PHE A 15 7.84 7.33 -18.77
N HIS A 16 7.09 6.88 -19.77
CA HIS A 16 5.98 7.66 -20.33
C HIS A 16 4.73 6.81 -20.44
N ASP A 17 3.95 6.77 -19.36
CA ASP A 17 2.51 6.66 -19.52
C ASP A 17 2.03 7.99 -20.10
N GLU A 18 2.04 8.10 -21.44
CA GLU A 18 1.62 9.30 -22.16
C GLU A 18 0.16 9.67 -21.82
N ALA A 19 -0.68 8.68 -21.53
CA ALA A 19 -2.05 8.89 -21.12
C ALA A 19 -2.13 9.53 -19.73
N ALA A 20 -1.40 8.99 -18.74
CA ALA A 20 -1.34 9.59 -17.41
C ALA A 20 -0.73 11.01 -17.42
N ASN A 21 0.29 11.25 -18.26
CA ASN A 21 0.87 12.58 -18.43
C ASN A 21 -0.13 13.57 -19.05
N ALA A 22 -0.89 13.16 -20.06
CA ALA A 22 -1.93 13.98 -20.67
C ALA A 22 -3.09 14.28 -19.70
N GLU A 23 -3.51 13.29 -18.91
CA GLU A 23 -4.52 13.46 -17.87
C GLU A 23 -4.06 14.46 -16.80
N PHE A 24 -2.80 14.34 -16.36
CA PHE A 24 -2.21 15.26 -15.40
C PHE A 24 -2.18 16.71 -15.91
N ILE A 25 -1.73 16.94 -17.15
CA ILE A 25 -1.68 18.27 -17.77
C ILE A 25 -3.09 18.86 -17.91
N THR A 26 -4.07 18.05 -18.31
CA THR A 26 -5.48 18.47 -18.41
C THR A 26 -6.03 18.89 -17.05
N ALA A 27 -5.78 18.10 -16.01
CA ALA A 27 -6.20 18.40 -14.65
C ALA A 27 -5.53 19.66 -14.07
N LEU A 28 -4.26 19.89 -14.39
CA LEU A 28 -3.53 21.11 -14.04
C LEU A 28 -4.17 22.35 -14.70
N GLY A 29 -4.49 22.26 -15.99
CA GLY A 29 -5.18 23.33 -16.72
C GLY A 29 -6.53 23.70 -16.11
N HIS A 30 -7.32 22.68 -15.73
CA HIS A 30 -8.59 22.87 -15.03
C HIS A 30 -8.41 23.64 -13.71
N ARG A 31 -7.40 23.29 -12.91
CA ARG A 31 -7.12 23.95 -11.64
C ARG A 31 -6.70 25.41 -11.79
N VAL A 32 -5.90 25.74 -12.80
CA VAL A 32 -5.58 27.14 -13.14
C VAL A 32 -6.85 27.92 -13.46
N ARG A 33 -7.75 27.34 -14.28
CA ARG A 33 -9.02 27.94 -14.65
C ARG A 33 -9.95 28.14 -13.45
N GLU A 34 -10.06 27.16 -12.57
CA GLU A 34 -10.88 27.23 -11.35
C GLU A 34 -10.34 28.24 -10.34
N ALA A 35 -9.03 28.25 -10.09
CA ALA A 35 -8.40 29.23 -9.21
C ALA A 35 -8.63 30.66 -9.74
N ARG A 36 -8.54 30.83 -11.06
CA ARG A 36 -8.86 32.10 -11.72
C ARG A 36 -10.33 32.49 -11.53
N ALA A 37 -11.26 31.56 -11.72
CA ALA A 37 -12.69 31.79 -11.54
C ALA A 37 -13.05 32.15 -10.09
N ARG A 38 -12.48 31.45 -9.10
CA ARG A 38 -12.64 31.75 -7.66
C ARG A 38 -12.20 33.17 -7.30
N ARG A 39 -11.19 33.70 -8.00
CA ARG A 39 -10.66 35.06 -7.82
C ARG A 39 -11.42 36.12 -8.64
N GLY A 40 -12.45 35.73 -9.40
CA GLY A 40 -13.19 36.64 -10.29
C GLY A 40 -12.33 37.22 -11.43
N MET A 41 -11.21 36.57 -11.76
CA MET A 41 -10.27 37.06 -12.77
C MET A 41 -10.69 36.63 -14.19
N SER A 42 -10.64 37.56 -15.14
CA SER A 42 -10.69 37.20 -16.56
C SER A 42 -9.37 36.56 -17.00
N ARG A 43 -9.40 35.76 -18.08
CA ARG A 43 -8.17 35.16 -18.62
C ARG A 43 -7.15 36.23 -19.01
N LYS A 44 -7.61 37.30 -19.66
CA LYS A 44 -6.81 38.49 -19.98
C LYS A 44 -6.17 39.13 -18.75
N ALA A 45 -6.91 39.25 -17.64
CA ALA A 45 -6.38 39.82 -16.41
C ALA A 45 -5.27 38.94 -15.81
N LEU A 46 -5.48 37.62 -15.73
CA LEU A 46 -4.46 36.70 -15.24
C LEU A 46 -3.22 36.71 -16.13
N ALA A 47 -3.40 36.66 -17.45
CA ALA A 47 -2.32 36.70 -18.43
C ALA A 47 -1.41 37.93 -18.23
N LEU A 48 -2.03 39.10 -18.05
CA LEU A 48 -1.31 40.35 -17.76
C LEU A 48 -0.53 40.26 -16.44
N SER A 49 -1.18 39.80 -15.36
CA SER A 49 -0.58 39.71 -14.02
C SER A 49 0.51 38.63 -13.91
N SER A 50 0.45 37.56 -14.70
CA SER A 50 1.46 36.49 -14.71
C SER A 50 2.56 36.69 -15.76
N ALA A 51 2.52 37.79 -16.54
CA ALA A 51 3.41 38.03 -17.67
C ALA A 51 3.42 36.89 -18.72
N VAL A 52 2.24 36.33 -19.02
CA VAL A 52 2.03 35.26 -20.00
C VAL A 52 1.06 35.75 -21.07
N SER A 53 1.18 35.30 -22.32
CA SER A 53 0.19 35.68 -23.34
C SER A 53 -1.18 35.06 -23.05
N GLU A 54 -2.26 35.77 -23.35
CA GLU A 54 -3.63 35.27 -23.15
C GLU A 54 -3.90 33.97 -23.94
N ARG A 55 -3.32 33.85 -25.14
CA ARG A 55 -3.37 32.64 -25.96
C ARG A 55 -2.66 31.47 -25.29
N TYR A 56 -1.45 31.67 -24.78
CA TYR A 56 -0.71 30.61 -24.11
C TYR A 56 -1.41 30.18 -22.81
N LEU A 57 -1.95 31.13 -22.04
CA LEU A 57 -2.75 30.83 -20.87
C LEU A 57 -4.02 30.02 -21.23
N ALA A 58 -4.64 30.28 -22.38
CA ALA A 58 -5.76 29.48 -22.86
C ALA A 58 -5.35 28.03 -23.14
N GLN A 59 -4.19 27.81 -23.76
CA GLN A 59 -3.64 26.47 -24.01
C GLN A 59 -3.27 25.73 -22.71
N VAL A 60 -2.77 26.47 -21.71
CA VAL A 60 -2.51 25.91 -20.39
C VAL A 60 -3.83 25.48 -19.74
N GLU A 61 -4.86 26.32 -19.76
CA GLU A 61 -6.17 26.00 -19.18
C GLU A 61 -6.91 24.85 -19.88
N SER A 62 -6.68 24.63 -21.18
CA SER A 62 -7.25 23.51 -21.94
C SER A 62 -6.43 22.22 -21.87
N GLY A 63 -5.23 22.27 -21.29
CA GLY A 63 -4.33 21.11 -21.20
C GLY A 63 -3.58 20.79 -22.50
N GLU A 64 -3.59 21.69 -23.48
CA GLU A 64 -2.93 21.50 -24.79
C GLU A 64 -1.41 21.68 -24.75
N THR A 65 -0.88 22.28 -23.68
CA THR A 65 0.56 22.52 -23.52
C THR A 65 1.04 22.13 -22.12
N ASN A 66 2.28 21.67 -22.03
CA ASN A 66 2.98 21.50 -20.77
C ASN A 66 3.68 22.83 -20.40
N PRO A 67 3.14 23.62 -19.44
CA PRO A 67 3.78 24.87 -19.03
C PRO A 67 5.09 24.59 -18.31
N SER A 68 6.10 25.44 -18.54
CA SER A 68 7.33 25.37 -17.74
C SER A 68 7.03 25.67 -16.27
N ILE A 69 7.82 25.08 -15.37
CA ILE A 69 7.67 25.31 -13.92
C ILE A 69 7.75 26.80 -13.54
N MET A 70 8.51 27.59 -14.29
CA MET A 70 8.61 29.04 -14.10
C MET A 70 7.32 29.76 -14.48
N VAL A 71 6.68 29.35 -15.58
CA VAL A 71 5.38 29.91 -15.98
C VAL A 71 4.31 29.55 -14.94
N LEU A 72 4.29 28.30 -14.46
CA LEU A 72 3.38 27.88 -13.40
C LEU A 72 3.58 28.69 -12.11
N ARG A 73 4.83 28.96 -11.73
CA ARG A 73 5.14 29.80 -10.57
C ARG A 73 4.61 31.22 -10.73
N HIS A 74 4.75 31.84 -11.90
CA HIS A 74 4.19 33.19 -12.15
C HIS A 74 2.66 33.19 -12.12
N ILE A 75 2.03 32.17 -12.71
CA ILE A 75 0.57 32.00 -12.68
C ILE A 75 0.09 31.83 -11.22
N ALA A 76 0.76 31.00 -10.42
CA ALA A 76 0.43 30.79 -9.01
C ALA A 76 0.55 32.10 -8.19
N GLN A 77 1.63 32.85 -8.39
CA GLN A 77 1.85 34.14 -7.76
C GLN A 77 0.77 35.15 -8.13
N ALA A 78 0.41 35.26 -9.43
CA ALA A 78 -0.65 36.15 -9.89
C ALA A 78 -2.03 35.76 -9.35
N LEU A 79 -2.28 34.46 -9.18
CA LEU A 79 -3.50 33.92 -8.55
C LEU A 79 -3.48 34.02 -7.02
N GLY A 80 -2.36 34.37 -6.40
CA GLY A 80 -2.18 34.39 -4.95
C GLY A 80 -2.34 33.01 -4.29
N VAL A 81 -1.98 31.94 -4.99
CA VAL A 81 -2.03 30.54 -4.52
C VAL A 81 -0.62 29.95 -4.44
N SER A 82 -0.45 28.86 -3.68
CA SER A 82 0.81 28.12 -3.70
C SER A 82 0.95 27.35 -5.01
N LEU A 83 2.20 27.09 -5.43
CA LEU A 83 2.44 26.25 -6.60
C LEU A 83 1.90 24.83 -6.41
N LEU A 84 1.95 24.31 -5.17
CA LEU A 84 1.39 23.02 -4.81
C LEU A 84 -0.13 22.94 -5.08
N GLU A 85 -0.89 24.02 -4.85
CA GLU A 85 -2.34 24.03 -5.11
C GLU A 85 -2.69 23.84 -6.60
N LEU A 86 -1.77 24.19 -7.51
CA LEU A 86 -1.95 23.97 -8.95
C LEU A 86 -1.55 22.53 -9.37
N ILE A 87 -0.54 21.95 -8.72
CA ILE A 87 0.08 20.67 -9.09
C ILE A 87 -0.61 19.49 -8.43
N GLU A 88 -0.98 19.59 -7.15
CA GLU A 88 -1.66 18.52 -6.42
C GLU A 88 -3.16 18.55 -6.71
N PRO A 89 -3.77 17.41 -7.09
CA PRO A 89 -5.21 17.37 -7.30
C PRO A 89 -5.86 17.89 -6.03
N GLN A 90 -6.86 18.78 -6.15
CA GLN A 90 -7.69 19.16 -5.01
C GLN A 90 -8.50 17.93 -4.60
N GLN A 91 -7.84 16.96 -3.99
CA GLN A 91 -8.48 15.87 -3.34
C GLN A 91 -9.03 16.43 -2.04
N GLY A 92 -10.36 16.52 -1.98
CA GLY A 92 -11.08 16.79 -0.75
C GLY A 92 -11.86 18.10 -0.76
N SER A 93 -13.04 18.02 -0.15
CA SER A 93 -13.91 19.14 0.13
C SER A 93 -13.26 20.14 1.11
N SER A 94 -13.90 21.29 1.39
CA SER A 94 -13.45 22.25 2.42
C SER A 94 -13.14 21.58 3.76
N GLU A 95 -13.90 20.54 4.08
CA GLU A 95 -13.82 19.74 5.30
C GLU A 95 -12.54 18.91 5.31
N TYR A 96 -12.14 18.29 4.20
CA TYR A 96 -10.89 17.53 4.11
C TYR A 96 -9.68 18.40 4.44
N ARG A 97 -9.62 19.63 3.89
CA ARG A 97 -8.52 20.56 4.18
C ARG A 97 -8.47 20.96 5.64
N LEU A 98 -9.63 21.12 6.28
CA LEU A 98 -9.69 21.43 7.71
C LEU A 98 -9.19 20.24 8.54
N ILE A 99 -9.61 19.03 8.19
CA ILE A 99 -9.18 17.79 8.84
C ILE A 99 -7.67 17.59 8.67
N ALA A 100 -7.14 17.72 7.45
CA ALA A 100 -5.71 17.57 7.18
C ALA A 100 -4.86 18.55 8.00
N ARG A 101 -5.24 19.84 8.02
CA ARG A 101 -4.57 20.85 8.86
C ARG A 101 -4.63 20.54 10.35
N PHE A 102 -5.76 20.02 10.83
CA PHE A 102 -5.90 19.63 12.22
C PHE A 102 -4.98 18.44 12.55
N LEU A 103 -4.95 17.42 11.69
CA LEU A 103 -4.11 16.24 11.85
C LEU A 103 -2.62 16.62 11.83
N GLU A 104 -2.16 17.48 10.92
CA GLU A 104 -0.78 17.96 10.83
C GLU A 104 -0.25 18.63 12.11
N GLN A 105 -1.14 19.15 12.97
CA GLN A 105 -0.79 19.80 14.24
C GLN A 105 -0.71 18.83 15.43
N LEU A 106 -1.09 17.56 15.23
CA LEU A 106 -1.07 16.57 16.32
C LEU A 106 0.35 16.06 16.59
N SER A 107 0.64 15.79 17.86
CA SER A 107 1.82 15.01 18.22
C SER A 107 1.68 13.57 17.70
N PRO A 108 2.78 12.84 17.47
CA PRO A 108 2.73 11.46 16.96
C PRO A 108 1.80 10.54 17.76
N SER A 109 1.81 10.65 19.09
CA SER A 109 0.92 9.88 19.98
C SER A 109 -0.57 10.22 19.79
N ARG A 110 -0.90 11.50 19.59
CA ARG A 110 -2.28 11.95 19.38
C ARG A 110 -2.75 11.64 17.96
N MET A 111 -1.85 11.63 16.99
CA MET A 111 -2.14 11.18 15.63
C MET A 111 -2.54 9.70 15.63
N GLU A 112 -1.80 8.85 16.34
CA GLU A 112 -2.14 7.42 16.47
C GLU A 112 -3.50 7.23 17.14
N GLU A 113 -3.77 7.97 18.22
CA GLU A 113 -5.09 7.94 18.87
C GLU A 113 -6.22 8.42 17.95
N ALA A 114 -6.01 9.53 17.21
CA ALA A 114 -6.99 10.05 16.25
C ALA A 114 -7.25 9.04 15.12
N MET A 115 -6.20 8.42 14.59
CA MET A 115 -6.30 7.38 13.57
C MET A 115 -7.10 6.18 14.07
N LEU A 116 -6.81 5.67 15.29
CA LEU A 116 -7.55 4.56 15.88
C LEU A 116 -9.04 4.87 16.05
N ARG A 117 -9.38 6.09 16.49
CA ARG A 117 -10.78 6.53 16.59
C ARG A 117 -11.46 6.64 15.24
N LEU A 118 -10.79 7.24 14.25
CA LEU A 118 -11.32 7.36 12.89
C LEU A 118 -11.55 5.98 12.25
N MET A 119 -10.63 5.04 12.45
CA MET A 119 -10.79 3.65 12.00
C MET A 119 -11.97 2.96 12.69
N ARG A 120 -12.19 3.20 13.98
CA ARG A 120 -13.32 2.62 14.72
C ARG A 120 -14.66 3.22 14.29
N ASP A 121 -14.71 4.54 14.11
CA ASP A 121 -15.96 5.26 13.92
C ASP A 121 -16.35 5.36 12.43
N PHE A 122 -15.36 5.32 11.51
CA PHE A 122 -15.54 5.49 10.05
C PHE A 122 -14.82 4.44 9.20
N GLY A 123 -14.12 3.49 9.81
CA GLY A 123 -13.55 2.36 9.07
C GLY A 123 -14.64 1.52 8.42
N SER A 124 -14.25 0.61 7.53
CA SER A 124 -15.20 -0.36 6.99
C SER A 124 -15.92 -1.05 8.14
N GLU A 125 -17.26 -1.16 8.06
CA GLU A 125 -18.09 -1.71 9.15
C GLU A 125 -17.40 -2.95 9.73
N ASP A 126 -17.27 -3.06 11.04
CA ASP A 126 -16.53 -4.18 11.68
C ASP A 126 -17.01 -5.56 11.16
N ALA A 127 -18.29 -5.64 10.79
CA ALA A 127 -18.89 -6.78 10.11
C ALA A 127 -18.26 -7.07 8.73
N SER A 128 -17.97 -6.04 7.93
CA SER A 128 -17.26 -6.14 6.65
C SER A 128 -15.80 -6.55 6.82
N ARG A 129 -15.08 -5.99 7.82
CA ARG A 129 -13.70 -6.42 8.12
C ARG A 129 -13.64 -7.89 8.52
N ARG A 130 -14.58 -8.36 9.33
CA ARG A 130 -14.66 -9.76 9.77
C ARG A 130 -14.96 -10.76 8.65
N ARG A 131 -15.47 -10.32 7.50
CA ARG A 131 -15.59 -11.17 6.30
C ARG A 131 -14.25 -11.44 5.62
N ARG A 132 -13.26 -10.55 5.79
CA ARG A 132 -11.88 -10.72 5.29
C ARG A 132 -10.92 -10.97 6.43
N ILE A 133 -10.47 -12.20 6.58
CA ILE A 133 -9.59 -12.60 7.67
C ILE A 133 -8.15 -12.63 7.16
N ALA A 134 -7.28 -11.78 7.69
CA ALA A 134 -5.88 -11.72 7.29
C ALA A 134 -4.96 -12.30 8.37
N LEU A 135 -4.17 -13.32 8.01
CA LEU A 135 -3.21 -13.95 8.90
C LEU A 135 -1.83 -13.30 8.72
N VAL A 136 -1.34 -12.66 9.78
CA VAL A 136 0.00 -12.03 9.86
C VAL A 136 0.91 -12.83 10.79
N GLY A 137 2.22 -12.71 10.61
CA GLY A 137 3.21 -13.42 11.44
C GLY A 137 4.40 -13.91 10.63
N LEU A 138 5.45 -14.37 11.31
CA LEU A 138 6.66 -14.86 10.65
C LEU A 138 6.42 -16.15 9.84
N ARG A 139 7.36 -16.45 8.93
CA ARG A 139 7.40 -17.74 8.24
C ARG A 139 7.51 -18.87 9.30
N GLY A 140 6.91 -20.02 9.03
CA GLY A 140 6.82 -21.10 10.02
C GLY A 140 5.72 -20.94 11.08
N ALA A 141 5.02 -19.80 11.19
CA ALA A 141 3.93 -19.66 12.18
C ALA A 141 2.72 -20.59 11.93
N GLY A 142 2.61 -21.19 10.74
CA GLY A 142 1.45 -22.00 10.36
C GLY A 142 0.34 -21.25 9.62
N LYS A 143 0.59 -20.02 9.17
CA LYS A 143 -0.40 -19.16 8.46
C LYS A 143 -1.06 -19.85 7.27
N SER A 144 -0.30 -20.44 6.35
CA SER A 144 -0.87 -21.09 5.16
C SER A 144 -1.67 -22.35 5.53
N THR A 145 -1.21 -23.12 6.51
CA THR A 145 -1.92 -24.31 7.01
C THR A 145 -3.26 -23.93 7.66
N LEU A 146 -3.23 -23.00 8.61
CA LEU A 146 -4.43 -22.53 9.30
C LEU A 146 -5.37 -21.78 8.36
N GLY A 147 -4.83 -20.98 7.44
CA GLY A 147 -5.62 -20.20 6.51
C GLY A 147 -6.38 -21.08 5.51
N ARG A 148 -5.75 -22.13 4.95
CA ARG A 148 -6.44 -23.10 4.08
C ARG A 148 -7.55 -23.83 4.83
N ALA A 149 -7.25 -24.32 6.03
CA ALA A 149 -8.24 -25.03 6.83
C ALA A 149 -9.43 -24.12 7.20
N LEU A 150 -9.16 -22.90 7.66
CA LEU A 150 -10.19 -21.91 7.98
C LEU A 150 -11.04 -21.53 6.78
N SER A 151 -10.41 -21.32 5.62
CA SER A 151 -11.14 -20.99 4.38
C SER A 151 -12.13 -22.09 3.98
N THR A 152 -11.75 -23.36 4.22
CA THR A 152 -12.59 -24.52 3.95
C THR A 152 -13.77 -24.58 4.90
N GLU A 153 -13.54 -24.37 6.20
CA GLU A 153 -14.62 -24.36 7.20
C GLU A 153 -15.60 -23.20 7.03
N LEU A 154 -15.13 -22.03 6.59
CA LEU A 154 -15.96 -20.84 6.38
C LEU A 154 -16.60 -20.80 4.98
N GLY A 155 -16.19 -21.67 4.06
CA GLY A 155 -16.67 -21.64 2.66
C GLY A 155 -16.27 -20.38 1.91
N THR A 156 -15.13 -19.78 2.25
CA THR A 156 -14.64 -18.52 1.64
C THR A 156 -13.35 -18.74 0.84
N PRO A 157 -13.03 -17.91 -0.16
CA PRO A 157 -11.78 -18.00 -0.91
C PRO A 157 -10.53 -17.92 -0.01
N PHE A 158 -9.50 -18.71 -0.35
CA PHE A 158 -8.17 -18.61 0.23
C PHE A 158 -7.23 -17.88 -0.72
N VAL A 159 -6.55 -16.84 -0.24
CA VAL A 159 -5.63 -16.02 -1.04
C VAL A 159 -4.29 -15.89 -0.34
N GLU A 160 -3.21 -16.28 -1.02
CA GLU A 160 -1.85 -16.02 -0.56
C GLU A 160 -1.30 -14.79 -1.29
N LEU A 161 -1.02 -13.70 -0.57
CA LEU A 161 -0.57 -12.45 -1.17
C LEU A 161 0.72 -12.64 -1.98
N ASN A 162 1.65 -13.46 -1.49
CA ASN A 162 2.86 -13.80 -2.22
C ASN A 162 2.57 -14.50 -3.56
N GLY A 163 1.61 -15.42 -3.60
CA GLY A 163 1.20 -16.07 -4.84
C GLY A 163 0.49 -15.11 -5.80
N ALA A 164 -0.28 -14.16 -5.27
CA ALA A 164 -0.88 -13.10 -6.07
C ALA A 164 0.18 -12.18 -6.69
N ILE A 165 1.24 -11.83 -5.94
CA ILE A 165 2.38 -11.05 -6.44
C ILE A 165 3.11 -11.79 -7.56
N GLU A 166 3.41 -13.08 -7.38
CA GLU A 166 4.07 -13.90 -8.42
C GLU A 166 3.20 -14.02 -9.68
N ALA A 167 1.90 -14.23 -9.52
CA ALA A 167 0.95 -14.30 -10.63
C ALA A 167 0.83 -12.97 -11.39
N GLU A 168 0.84 -11.84 -10.68
CA GLU A 168 0.77 -10.51 -11.29
C GLU A 168 2.09 -10.12 -12.00
N ALA A 169 3.24 -10.47 -11.41
CA ALA A 169 4.55 -10.19 -11.98
C ALA A 169 4.95 -11.19 -13.09
N GLY A 170 4.31 -12.36 -13.14
CA GLY A 170 4.63 -13.43 -14.08
C GLY A 170 5.98 -14.11 -13.81
N MET A 171 6.53 -13.95 -12.60
CA MET A 171 7.86 -14.46 -12.21
C MET A 171 7.90 -14.73 -10.69
N PRO A 172 8.78 -15.63 -10.23
CA PRO A 172 8.87 -15.99 -8.82
C PRO A 172 9.46 -14.85 -7.97
N LEU A 173 9.15 -14.84 -6.66
CA LEU A 173 9.54 -13.74 -5.77
C LEU A 173 11.05 -13.45 -5.77
N ASN A 174 11.89 -14.48 -5.85
CA ASN A 174 13.34 -14.31 -5.91
C ASN A 174 13.78 -13.48 -7.13
N GLU A 175 13.16 -13.69 -8.29
CA GLU A 175 13.43 -12.90 -9.50
C GLU A 175 12.94 -11.46 -9.34
N ILE A 176 11.79 -11.25 -8.71
CA ILE A 176 11.29 -9.91 -8.41
C ILE A 176 12.31 -9.14 -7.55
N PHE A 177 12.84 -9.78 -6.49
CA PHE A 177 13.86 -9.16 -5.65
C PHE A 177 15.17 -8.90 -6.40
N MET A 178 15.59 -9.81 -7.30
CA MET A 178 16.82 -9.61 -8.09
C MET A 178 16.69 -8.47 -9.11
N LEU A 179 15.55 -8.36 -9.79
CA LEU A 179 15.35 -7.41 -10.88
C LEU A 179 14.88 -6.03 -10.39
N TYR A 180 13.97 -5.99 -9.42
CA TYR A 180 13.32 -4.76 -8.97
C TYR A 180 13.70 -4.34 -7.54
N GLY A 181 14.45 -5.18 -6.84
CA GLY A 181 14.83 -4.94 -5.45
C GLY A 181 13.64 -4.92 -4.48
N GLN A 182 13.95 -4.61 -3.22
CA GLN A 182 12.95 -4.46 -2.18
C GLN A 182 11.87 -3.41 -2.53
N PRO A 183 12.19 -2.21 -3.06
CA PRO A 183 11.16 -1.19 -3.34
C PRO A 183 10.19 -1.60 -4.46
N GLY A 184 10.64 -2.40 -5.43
CA GLY A 184 9.78 -2.96 -6.47
C GLY A 184 8.80 -3.98 -5.90
N PHE A 185 9.31 -4.91 -5.09
CA PHE A 185 8.48 -5.87 -4.37
C PHE A 185 7.42 -5.19 -3.49
N ARG A 186 7.77 -4.12 -2.76
CA ARG A 186 6.79 -3.40 -1.91
C ARG A 186 5.68 -2.73 -2.70
N ARG A 187 6.00 -2.17 -3.86
CA ARG A 187 4.99 -1.59 -4.77
C ARG A 187 4.02 -2.64 -5.28
N LEU A 188 4.54 -3.81 -5.67
CA LEU A 188 3.73 -4.96 -6.06
C LEU A 188 2.88 -5.47 -4.90
N GLU A 189 3.47 -5.64 -3.72
CA GLU A 189 2.79 -6.11 -2.51
C GLU A 189 1.57 -5.25 -2.16
N ARG A 190 1.73 -3.91 -2.20
CA ARG A 190 0.64 -2.97 -1.99
C ARG A 190 -0.45 -3.10 -3.04
N ARG A 191 -0.08 -3.06 -4.33
CA ARG A 191 -1.04 -3.11 -5.45
C ARG A 191 -1.85 -4.41 -5.46
N CYS A 192 -1.20 -5.55 -5.21
CA CYS A 192 -1.87 -6.83 -5.08
C CYS A 192 -2.85 -6.83 -3.89
N LEU A 193 -2.45 -6.25 -2.74
CA LEU A 193 -3.34 -6.16 -1.58
C LEU A 193 -4.57 -5.28 -1.86
N GLU A 194 -4.39 -4.12 -2.48
CA GLU A 194 -5.50 -3.24 -2.91
C GLU A 194 -6.46 -3.99 -3.85
N SER A 195 -5.92 -4.73 -4.82
CA SER A 195 -6.69 -5.55 -5.75
C SER A 195 -7.47 -6.67 -5.05
N ILE A 196 -6.85 -7.38 -4.09
CA ILE A 196 -7.51 -8.45 -3.32
C ILE A 196 -8.66 -7.86 -2.49
N VAL A 197 -8.41 -6.75 -1.80
CA VAL A 197 -9.41 -6.04 -1.00
C VAL A 197 -10.61 -5.59 -1.85
N ALA A 198 -10.36 -5.10 -3.06
CA ALA A 198 -11.43 -4.63 -3.95
C ALA A 198 -12.25 -5.78 -4.58
N ARG A 199 -11.62 -6.94 -4.84
CA ARG A 199 -12.27 -8.06 -5.55
C ARG A 199 -12.99 -9.04 -4.62
N HIS A 200 -12.56 -9.14 -3.36
CA HIS A 200 -13.07 -10.13 -2.43
C HIS A 200 -13.82 -9.47 -1.29
N GLU A 201 -15.15 -9.56 -1.28
CA GLU A 201 -15.95 -9.16 -0.12
C GLU A 201 -15.68 -10.04 1.11
N ALA A 202 -15.36 -11.32 0.90
CA ALA A 202 -14.98 -12.28 1.92
C ALA A 202 -13.81 -13.14 1.43
N ALA A 203 -12.81 -13.35 2.28
CA ALA A 203 -11.65 -14.19 1.99
C ALA A 203 -10.81 -14.47 3.25
N VAL A 204 -10.07 -15.57 3.25
CA VAL A 204 -8.96 -15.79 4.17
C VAL A 204 -7.65 -15.50 3.43
N ILE A 205 -6.90 -14.52 3.92
CA ILE A 205 -5.72 -13.95 3.29
C ILE A 205 -4.49 -14.28 4.12
N THR A 206 -3.42 -14.76 3.51
CA THR A 206 -2.10 -14.87 4.16
C THR A 206 -1.13 -13.88 3.53
N VAL A 207 -0.32 -13.24 4.38
CA VAL A 207 0.65 -12.23 3.94
C VAL A 207 2.07 -12.60 4.34
N GLY A 208 3.04 -12.01 3.63
CA GLY A 208 4.45 -12.15 3.98
C GLY A 208 4.75 -11.53 5.34
N GLY A 209 5.64 -12.15 6.13
CA GLY A 209 5.98 -11.66 7.47
C GLY A 209 6.69 -10.29 7.49
N GLY A 210 7.11 -9.78 6.33
CA GLY A 210 7.71 -8.47 6.19
C GLY A 210 6.71 -7.34 5.98
N ILE A 211 5.42 -7.62 5.77
CA ILE A 211 4.40 -6.60 5.45
C ILE A 211 4.26 -5.56 6.56
N VAL A 212 4.43 -5.97 7.82
CA VAL A 212 4.31 -5.10 9.00
C VAL A 212 5.36 -3.98 9.04
N SER A 213 6.47 -4.16 8.33
CA SER A 213 7.52 -3.15 8.21
C SER A 213 7.19 -2.05 7.19
N GLU A 214 6.13 -2.22 6.39
CA GLU A 214 5.63 -1.20 5.46
C GLU A 214 4.35 -0.60 6.02
N ALA A 215 4.46 0.57 6.67
CA ALA A 215 3.37 1.16 7.42
C ALA A 215 2.10 1.35 6.57
N GLU A 216 2.24 1.84 5.33
CA GLU A 216 1.10 2.10 4.45
C GLU A 216 0.36 0.81 4.06
N THR A 217 1.10 -0.20 3.61
CA THR A 217 0.53 -1.50 3.22
C THR A 217 -0.08 -2.23 4.42
N PHE A 218 0.56 -2.17 5.58
CA PHE A 218 0.03 -2.78 6.79
C PHE A 218 -1.23 -2.06 7.30
N ASN A 219 -1.25 -0.72 7.26
CA ASN A 219 -2.45 0.04 7.61
C ASN A 219 -3.62 -0.28 6.67
N LEU A 220 -3.35 -0.44 5.37
CA LEU A 220 -4.37 -0.89 4.42
C LEU A 220 -4.96 -2.24 4.84
N LEU A 221 -4.12 -3.20 5.26
CA LEU A 221 -4.56 -4.50 5.76
C LEU A 221 -5.43 -4.36 7.02
N LEU A 222 -4.97 -3.58 8.02
CA LEU A 222 -5.68 -3.35 9.28
C LEU A 222 -7.06 -2.72 9.05
N MET A 223 -7.16 -1.74 8.15
CA MET A 223 -8.42 -1.02 7.86
C MET A 223 -9.48 -1.87 7.17
N ASN A 224 -9.06 -2.95 6.50
CA ASN A 224 -9.88 -3.70 5.55
C ASN A 224 -10.17 -5.13 5.97
N CYS A 225 -9.35 -5.68 6.85
CA CYS A 225 -9.43 -7.07 7.26
C CYS A 225 -9.51 -7.16 8.78
N TYR A 226 -10.14 -8.23 9.27
CA TYR A 226 -9.92 -8.70 10.63
C TYR A 226 -8.59 -9.46 10.67
N THR A 227 -7.63 -8.89 11.37
CA THR A 227 -6.24 -9.34 11.35
C THR A 227 -5.93 -10.24 12.55
N VAL A 228 -5.29 -11.37 12.27
CA VAL A 228 -4.88 -12.34 13.28
C VAL A 228 -3.38 -12.52 13.22
N TRP A 229 -2.70 -12.14 14.29
CA TRP A 229 -1.29 -12.44 14.48
C TRP A 229 -1.12 -13.89 14.92
N VAL A 230 -0.64 -14.73 14.00
CA VAL A 230 -0.27 -16.11 14.28
C VAL A 230 1.19 -16.12 14.74
N LYS A 231 1.43 -16.53 15.98
CA LYS A 231 2.77 -16.65 16.57
C LYS A 231 3.09 -18.07 17.02
N ALA A 232 4.36 -18.39 17.07
CA ALA A 232 4.92 -19.59 17.69
C ALA A 232 6.18 -19.21 18.47
N SER A 233 6.72 -20.12 19.28
CA SER A 233 8.04 -19.94 19.86
C SER A 233 9.10 -19.85 18.76
N PRO A 234 10.19 -19.09 18.97
CA PRO A 234 11.30 -19.01 18.01
C PRO A 234 11.82 -20.40 17.58
N GLU A 235 11.89 -21.33 18.53
CA GLU A 235 12.36 -22.70 18.32
C GLU A 235 11.41 -23.49 17.40
N GLU A 236 10.09 -23.35 17.58
CA GLU A 236 9.11 -23.99 16.71
C GLU A 236 9.04 -23.34 15.33
N HIS A 237 9.18 -22.01 15.23
CA HIS A 237 9.32 -21.31 13.96
C HIS A 237 10.47 -21.90 13.15
N MET A 238 11.65 -22.02 13.78
CA MET A 238 12.85 -22.56 13.15
C MET A 238 12.64 -24.00 12.68
N SER A 239 12.17 -24.87 13.58
CA SER A 239 11.90 -26.28 13.28
C SER A 239 10.95 -26.44 12.08
N ARG A 240 9.86 -25.67 12.04
CA ARG A 240 8.89 -25.72 10.95
C ARG A 240 9.44 -25.17 9.62
N VAL A 241 10.25 -24.12 9.64
CA VAL A 241 10.87 -23.58 8.42
C VAL A 241 11.87 -24.57 7.82
N VAL A 242 12.68 -25.22 8.68
CA VAL A 242 13.61 -26.27 8.28
C VAL A 242 12.87 -27.46 7.66
N ALA A 243 11.80 -27.93 8.29
CA ALA A 243 10.98 -29.02 7.77
C ALA A 243 10.35 -28.71 6.41
N GLN A 244 10.15 -27.43 6.08
CA GLN A 244 9.63 -26.97 4.79
C GLN A 244 10.71 -26.88 3.69
N GLY A 245 11.93 -27.34 3.96
CA GLY A 245 13.04 -27.37 2.98
C GLY A 245 13.73 -26.03 2.77
N ASP A 246 13.41 -25.02 3.59
CA ASP A 246 14.10 -23.74 3.58
C ASP A 246 15.28 -23.83 4.55
N LEU A 247 16.47 -24.11 3.99
CA LEU A 247 17.70 -24.34 4.75
C LEU A 247 18.48 -23.07 5.06
N ARG A 248 18.06 -21.91 4.52
CA ARG A 248 18.66 -20.60 4.82
C ARG A 248 18.78 -20.31 6.32
N PRO A 249 17.84 -20.75 7.19
CA PRO A 249 17.98 -20.61 8.64
C PRO A 249 18.96 -21.59 9.30
N MET A 250 19.47 -22.61 8.59
CA MET A 250 20.48 -23.57 9.10
C MET A 250 21.92 -23.19 8.74
N GLU A 251 22.12 -22.29 7.77
CA GLU A 251 23.43 -21.68 7.52
C GLU A 251 23.77 -20.77 8.72
N GLY A 252 24.60 -21.26 9.65
CA GLY A 252 24.99 -20.52 10.86
C GLY A 252 23.99 -20.63 12.02
N SER A 253 23.47 -21.83 12.32
CA SER A 253 22.30 -22.06 13.20
C SER A 253 22.20 -21.26 14.52
N ALA A 254 23.31 -20.90 15.17
CA ALA A 254 23.27 -20.04 16.36
C ALA A 254 23.00 -18.56 16.03
N GLU A 255 23.67 -18.02 15.00
CA GLU A 255 23.47 -16.65 14.51
C GLU A 255 22.08 -16.48 13.87
N ALA A 256 21.65 -17.45 13.06
CA ALA A 256 20.33 -17.44 12.43
C ALA A 256 19.18 -17.48 13.47
N MET A 257 19.36 -18.21 14.57
CA MET A 257 18.39 -18.23 15.66
C MET A 257 18.36 -16.88 16.40
N GLU A 258 19.52 -16.27 16.62
CA GLU A 258 19.62 -14.96 17.25
C GLU A 258 19.05 -13.83 16.37
N ASP A 259 19.27 -13.89 15.06
CA ASP A 259 18.66 -12.98 14.07
C ASP A 259 17.14 -13.11 14.08
N MET A 260 16.61 -14.34 14.11
CA MET A 260 15.16 -14.56 14.19
C MET A 260 14.58 -14.01 15.50
N ARG A 261 15.25 -14.19 16.63
CA ARG A 261 14.85 -13.56 17.91
C ARG A 261 14.83 -12.04 17.80
N ARG A 262 15.88 -11.44 17.21
CA ARG A 262 15.94 -9.98 16.96
C ARG A 262 14.80 -9.50 16.07
N ILE A 263 14.46 -10.23 15.01
CA ILE A 263 13.34 -9.89 14.12
C ILE A 263 12.00 -9.97 14.86
N LEU A 264 11.79 -11.01 15.68
CA LEU A 264 10.58 -11.15 16.48
C LEU A 264 10.41 -9.96 17.43
N VAL A 265 11.44 -9.64 18.21
CA VAL A 265 11.43 -8.50 19.15
C VAL A 265 11.17 -7.20 18.41
N ALA A 266 11.84 -6.96 17.28
CA ALA A 266 11.68 -5.73 16.51
C ALA A 266 10.28 -5.57 15.88
N ARG A 267 9.61 -6.68 15.56
CA ARG A 267 8.29 -6.68 14.91
C ARG A 267 7.12 -6.90 15.87
N GLU A 268 7.37 -7.23 17.12
CA GLU A 268 6.33 -7.53 18.12
C GLU A 268 5.35 -6.36 18.30
N SER A 269 5.86 -5.13 18.42
CA SER A 269 5.04 -3.92 18.52
C SER A 269 4.21 -3.61 17.27
N LEU A 270 4.60 -4.15 16.12
CA LEU A 270 3.89 -3.99 14.86
C LEU A 270 2.83 -5.09 14.72
N TYR A 271 3.18 -6.34 15.01
CA TYR A 271 2.22 -7.44 15.01
C TYR A 271 1.13 -7.30 16.07
N SER A 272 1.43 -6.69 17.21
CA SER A 272 0.45 -6.44 18.28
C SER A 272 -0.67 -5.48 17.89
N LYS A 273 -0.55 -4.78 16.76
CA LYS A 273 -1.64 -3.98 16.16
C LYS A 273 -2.75 -4.84 15.56
N ALA A 274 -2.54 -6.15 15.41
CA ALA A 274 -3.56 -7.06 14.93
C ALA A 274 -4.75 -7.16 15.91
N ASP A 275 -5.94 -7.42 15.39
CA ASP A 275 -7.18 -7.49 16.19
C ASP A 275 -7.16 -8.68 17.18
N PHE A 276 -6.43 -9.74 16.85
CA PHE A 276 -6.30 -10.92 17.71
C PHE A 276 -4.91 -11.57 17.59
N THR A 277 -4.45 -12.17 18.69
CA THR A 277 -3.22 -12.96 18.72
C THR A 277 -3.54 -14.44 18.95
N LEU A 278 -3.08 -15.30 18.04
CA LEU A 278 -3.19 -16.75 18.13
C LEU A 278 -1.79 -17.35 18.36
N ASP A 279 -1.57 -17.91 19.55
CA ASP A 279 -0.36 -18.66 19.86
C ASP A 279 -0.52 -20.13 19.49
N THR A 280 0.38 -20.61 18.63
CA THR A 280 0.41 -21.99 18.11
C THR A 280 1.47 -22.86 18.78
N THR A 281 2.18 -22.33 19.77
CA THR A 281 3.26 -23.03 20.49
C THR A 281 2.69 -24.22 21.27
N GLY A 282 3.24 -25.42 21.07
CA GLY A 282 2.84 -26.64 21.77
C GLY A 282 1.40 -27.11 21.49
N ARG A 283 0.76 -26.59 20.44
CA ARG A 283 -0.66 -26.84 20.13
C ARG A 283 -0.83 -27.46 18.75
N THR A 284 -1.85 -28.28 18.60
CA THR A 284 -2.11 -28.92 17.30
C THR A 284 -2.78 -27.94 16.32
N PRO A 285 -2.64 -28.15 15.00
CA PRO A 285 -3.35 -27.35 14.00
C PRO A 285 -4.87 -27.31 14.22
N GLU A 286 -5.48 -28.41 14.66
CA GLU A 286 -6.91 -28.52 14.92
C GLU A 286 -7.35 -27.67 16.12
N GLU A 287 -6.57 -27.65 17.20
CA GLU A 287 -6.83 -26.79 18.37
C GLU A 287 -6.74 -25.31 18.01
N CYS A 288 -5.72 -24.95 17.24
CA CYS A 288 -5.50 -23.59 16.77
C CYS A 288 -6.61 -23.15 15.82
N LEU A 289 -7.03 -24.02 14.90
CA LEU A 289 -8.13 -23.77 13.97
C LEU A 289 -9.46 -23.58 14.71
N LYS A 290 -9.75 -24.44 15.69
CA LYS A 290 -10.96 -24.31 16.52
C LYS A 290 -11.03 -22.95 17.21
N GLN A 291 -9.94 -22.51 17.83
CA GLN A 291 -9.88 -21.20 18.47
C GLN A 291 -10.01 -20.07 17.44
N LEU A 292 -9.29 -20.18 16.32
CA LEU A 292 -9.35 -19.19 15.25
C LEU A 292 -10.77 -18.99 14.75
N ARG A 293 -11.49 -20.09 14.48
CA ARG A 293 -12.90 -20.08 14.06
C ARG A 293 -13.80 -19.39 15.08
N GLN A 294 -13.64 -19.71 16.37
CA GLN A 294 -14.43 -19.10 17.45
C GLN A 294 -14.23 -17.59 17.55
N THR A 295 -13.02 -17.10 17.27
CA THR A 295 -12.72 -15.66 17.33
C THR A 295 -13.24 -14.88 16.12
N VAL A 296 -13.12 -15.46 14.91
CA VAL A 296 -13.44 -14.76 13.66
C VAL A 296 -14.93 -14.81 13.30
N THR A 297 -15.66 -15.82 13.81
CA THR A 297 -17.11 -15.92 13.64
C THR A 297 -17.79 -15.09 14.72
N PRO A 298 -18.63 -14.08 14.40
CA PRO A 298 -19.39 -13.36 15.42
C PRO A 298 -20.32 -14.33 16.17
N ALA A 299 -20.52 -14.09 17.47
CA ALA A 299 -21.54 -14.80 18.23
C ALA A 299 -22.93 -14.53 17.62
N PRO A 300 -23.83 -15.54 17.57
CA PRO A 300 -25.16 -15.39 17.00
C PRO A 300 -26.02 -14.36 17.75
#